data_AF-A0A7W1LPE2-F1
#
_entry.id   AF-A0A7W1LPE2-F1
#
_cell.length_a   1.000
_cell.length_b   1.000
_cell.length_c   1.000
_cell.angle_alpha   90.00
_cell.angle_beta   90.00
_cell.angle_gamma   90.00
#
_symmetry.space_group_name_H-M   'P 1'
#
loop_
_entity.id
_entity.type
_entity.pdbx_description
1 polymer ?
#
loop_
_entity_poly.entity_id
_entity_poly.type
_entity_poly.pdbx_seq_one_letter_code
_entity_poly.pdbx_strand_id
1 'polypeptide(L)'
;MRCSSCEADNPADNRYCDRCGSPLVKTCPVCGVLARPGRPFCGQCGAALAPAPFAMTAAPSPTESATSLGQQQPVGEPLAERRVCSVVFCDLVGFTSLSEARDPEEVRE
;
A
#
# COMPACT_ATOMS: atom_id res chain seq x y z
N MET A 1 -24.85 13.82 1.97
CA MET A 1 -24.82 12.77 3.00
C MET A 1 -25.47 13.28 4.28
N ARG A 2 -26.24 12.44 4.96
CA ARG A 2 -27.00 12.84 6.16
C ARG A 2 -26.18 12.62 7.43
N CYS A 3 -26.11 13.62 8.30
CA CYS A 3 -25.39 13.54 9.57
C CYS A 3 -26.14 12.63 10.55
N SER A 4 -25.47 11.68 11.19
CA SER A 4 -26.09 10.79 12.19
C SER A 4 -26.35 11.47 13.54
N SER A 5 -25.66 12.59 13.85
CA SER A 5 -25.80 13.30 15.14
C SER A 5 -26.92 14.33 15.15
N CYS A 6 -27.13 15.06 14.05
CA CYS A 6 -28.13 16.14 13.98
C CYS A 6 -29.05 16.06 12.76
N GLU A 7 -28.94 14.99 11.98
CA GLU A 7 -29.79 14.68 10.82
C GLU A 7 -29.76 15.67 9.65
N ALA A 8 -28.91 16.69 9.69
CA ALA A 8 -28.73 17.63 8.59
C ALA A 8 -28.17 16.95 7.33
N ASP A 9 -28.65 17.37 6.16
CA ASP A 9 -28.03 17.03 4.88
C ASP A 9 -26.81 17.89 4.61
N ASN A 10 -25.74 17.25 4.14
CA ASN A 10 -24.45 17.89 3.84
C ASN A 10 -23.98 17.50 2.43
N PRO A 11 -23.14 18.31 1.78
CA PRO A 11 -22.44 17.93 0.55
C PRO A 11 -21.66 16.62 0.70
N ALA A 12 -21.45 15.89 -0.40
CA ALA A 12 -20.78 14.58 -0.38
C ALA A 12 -19.26 14.67 -0.14
N ASP A 13 -18.68 15.85 -0.32
CA ASP A 13 -17.26 16.18 -0.14
C ASP A 13 -16.93 16.77 1.24
N ASN A 14 -17.93 16.99 2.10
CA ASN A 14 -17.72 17.44 3.46
C ASN A 14 -17.13 16.34 4.36
N ARG A 15 -16.16 16.73 5.20
CA ARG A 15 -15.56 15.85 6.23
C ARG A 15 -16.27 15.95 7.58
N TYR A 16 -16.86 17.11 7.86
CA TYR A 16 -17.59 17.42 9.08
C TYR A 16 -18.95 18.01 8.73
N CYS A 17 -19.89 17.91 9.66
CA CYS A 17 -21.20 18.52 9.49
C CYS A 17 -21.12 20.04 9.62
N ASP A 18 -21.67 20.77 8.65
CA ASP A 18 -21.69 22.24 8.67
C ASP A 18 -22.58 22.81 9.77
N ARG A 19 -23.44 21.98 10.37
CA ARG A 19 -24.37 22.38 11.44
C ARG A 19 -23.84 22.07 12.84
N CYS A 20 -23.36 20.84 13.08
CA CYS A 20 -22.99 20.39 14.43
C CYS A 20 -21.52 20.02 14.59
N GLY A 21 -20.71 20.09 13.53
CA GLY A 21 -19.28 19.78 13.58
C GLY A 21 -18.94 18.29 13.70
N SER A 22 -19.92 17.39 13.86
CA SER A 22 -19.65 15.96 13.95
C SER A 22 -19.00 15.42 12.66
N PRO A 23 -18.02 14.49 12.76
CA PRO A 23 -17.40 13.90 11.58
C PRO A 23 -18.42 13.11 10.76
N LEU A 24 -18.41 13.34 9.45
CA LEU A 24 -19.30 12.67 8.51
C LEU A 24 -18.64 11.43 7.89
N VAL A 25 -17.30 11.41 7.87
CA VAL A 25 -16.49 10.31 7.33
C VAL A 25 -15.81 9.52 8.45
N LYS A 26 -15.55 8.26 8.17
CA LYS A 26 -14.83 7.37 9.09
C LYS A 26 -13.36 7.80 9.23
N THR A 27 -12.76 7.44 10.36
CA THR A 27 -11.31 7.50 10.54
C THR A 27 -10.64 6.30 9.88
N CYS A 28 -9.40 6.47 9.48
CA CYS A 28 -8.57 5.37 9.00
C CYS A 28 -8.36 4.36 10.13
N PRO A 29 -8.60 3.06 9.91
CA PRO A 29 -8.41 2.04 10.94
C PRO A 29 -6.94 1.80 11.28
N VAL A 30 -6.01 2.23 10.42
CA VAL A 30 -4.56 2.03 10.60
C VAL A 30 -3.91 3.22 11.30
N CYS A 31 -4.15 4.46 10.85
CA CYS A 31 -3.47 5.64 11.39
C CYS A 31 -4.38 6.61 12.17
N GLY A 32 -5.69 6.34 12.27
CA GLY A 32 -6.63 7.17 13.03
C GLY A 32 -7.04 8.49 12.37
N VAL A 33 -6.38 8.93 11.30
CA VAL A 33 -6.72 10.18 10.60
C VAL A 33 -8.07 10.08 9.90
N LEU A 34 -8.85 11.16 9.95
CA LEU A 34 -10.13 11.25 9.22
C LEU A 34 -9.94 11.04 7.72
N ALA A 35 -10.75 10.16 7.13
CA ALA A 35 -10.73 9.90 5.70
C ALA A 35 -11.03 11.16 4.87
N ARG A 36 -10.63 11.11 3.59
CA ARG A 36 -11.18 12.02 2.58
C ARG A 36 -12.42 11.36 1.94
N PRO A 37 -13.52 12.09 1.73
CA PRO A 37 -14.72 11.52 1.15
C PRO A 37 -14.45 10.94 -0.25
N GLY A 38 -15.10 9.83 -0.57
CA GLY A 38 -15.02 9.21 -1.91
C GLY A 38 -13.64 8.68 -2.30
N ARG A 39 -12.73 8.44 -1.34
CA ARG A 39 -11.41 7.85 -1.62
C ARG A 39 -11.33 6.41 -1.10
N PRO A 40 -10.83 5.45 -1.90
CA PRO A 40 -10.67 4.06 -1.45
C PRO A 40 -9.50 3.86 -0.49
N PHE A 41 -8.50 4.76 -0.49
CA PHE A 41 -7.28 4.67 0.32
C PHE A 41 -7.06 5.91 1.19
N CYS A 42 -6.38 5.72 2.31
CA CYS A 42 -5.95 6.79 3.21
C CYS A 42 -4.84 7.62 2.56
N GLY A 43 -5.06 8.92 2.43
CA GLY A 43 -4.05 9.85 1.87
C GLY A 43 -2.85 10.13 2.79
N GLN A 44 -2.79 9.56 3.99
CA GLN A 44 -1.69 9.75 4.95
C GLN A 44 -0.83 8.49 5.14
N CYS A 45 -1.43 7.30 5.13
CA CYS A 45 -0.70 6.03 5.32
C CYS A 45 -0.92 5.00 4.20
N GLY A 46 -1.77 5.27 3.20
CA GLY A 46 -2.04 4.36 2.08
C GLY A 46 -3.00 3.20 2.37
N ALA A 47 -3.40 2.97 3.63
CA ALA A 47 -4.30 1.87 3.98
C ALA A 47 -5.68 1.99 3.31
N ALA A 48 -6.28 0.85 2.93
CA ALA A 48 -7.64 0.80 2.40
C ALA A 48 -8.68 1.24 3.46
N LEU A 49 -9.64 2.08 3.05
CA LEU A 49 -10.67 2.66 3.95
C LEU A 49 -11.99 1.87 3.96
N ALA A 50 -12.17 0.97 3.01
CA ALA A 50 -13.25 0.00 2.98
C ALA A 50 -12.67 -1.39 2.70
N PRO A 51 -13.24 -2.46 3.29
CA PRO A 51 -12.95 -3.80 2.83
C PRO A 51 -13.39 -3.90 1.37
N ALA A 52 -12.48 -4.27 0.46
CA ALA A 52 -12.83 -4.48 -0.93
C ALA A 52 -13.88 -5.60 -1.02
N PRO A 53 -14.97 -5.45 -1.80
CA PRO A 53 -16.01 -6.48 -1.93
C PRO A 53 -15.51 -7.75 -2.63
N PHE A 54 -14.30 -7.73 -3.18
CA PHE A 54 -13.55 -8.91 -3.57
C PHE A 54 -12.24 -8.92 -2.80
N ALA A 55 -12.27 -9.52 -1.60
CA ALA A 55 -11.09 -10.21 -1.12
C ALA A 55 -10.86 -11.40 -2.06
N MET A 56 -10.23 -11.14 -3.23
CA MET A 56 -9.28 -12.12 -3.72
C MET A 56 -8.30 -12.30 -2.57
N THR A 57 -8.21 -13.53 -2.08
CA THR A 57 -7.39 -14.01 -0.97
C THR A 57 -6.00 -13.36 -1.04
N ALA A 58 -5.87 -12.17 -0.46
CA ALA A 58 -4.61 -11.53 -0.23
C ALA A 58 -4.01 -12.24 0.96
N ALA A 59 -2.91 -12.93 0.70
CA ALA A 59 -2.08 -13.57 1.71
C ALA A 59 -1.89 -12.64 2.92
N PRO A 60 -1.91 -13.17 4.15
CA PRO A 60 -1.72 -12.35 5.34
C PRO A 60 -0.33 -11.71 5.29
N SER A 61 -0.30 -10.39 5.19
CA SER A 61 0.89 -9.61 5.51
C SER A 61 1.04 -9.63 7.04
N PRO A 62 2.21 -9.98 7.60
CA PRO A 62 2.38 -10.10 9.04
C PRO A 62 2.38 -8.71 9.66
N THR A 63 1.38 -8.44 10.50
CA THR A 63 1.41 -7.36 11.47
C THR A 63 2.41 -7.73 12.56
N GLU A 64 3.51 -7.01 12.61
CA GLU A 64 4.36 -6.91 13.78
C GLU A 64 3.55 -6.33 14.95
N SER A 65 3.43 -7.09 16.04
CA SER A 65 3.74 -6.62 17.41
C SER A 65 3.47 -7.71 18.47
N ALA A 66 4.58 -8.32 18.90
CA ALA A 66 4.93 -8.70 20.27
C ALA A 66 3.98 -9.56 21.15
N THR A 67 4.45 -10.81 21.31
CA THR A 67 4.62 -11.54 22.58
C THR A 67 3.42 -12.28 23.18
N SER A 68 3.33 -13.58 22.86
CA SER A 68 3.15 -14.60 23.90
C SER A 68 4.09 -15.79 23.63
N LEU A 69 4.70 -16.29 24.71
CA LEU A 69 5.64 -17.40 24.71
C LEU A 69 4.98 -18.70 24.26
N GLY A 70 5.66 -19.43 23.38
CA GLY A 70 5.51 -20.87 23.24
C GLY A 70 4.61 -21.34 22.11
N GLN A 71 5.19 -21.47 20.91
CA GLN A 71 5.02 -22.59 19.98
C GLN A 71 5.93 -22.36 18.77
N GLN A 72 7.07 -23.06 18.74
CA GLN A 72 7.93 -23.11 17.57
C GLN A 72 7.21 -23.89 16.46
N GLN A 73 6.68 -23.16 15.49
CA GLN A 73 6.19 -23.74 14.24
C GLN A 73 7.41 -24.11 13.38
N PRO A 74 7.44 -25.29 12.73
CA PRO A 74 8.60 -25.72 11.96
C PRO A 74 8.84 -24.74 10.82
N VAL A 75 10.07 -24.23 10.73
CA VAL A 75 10.56 -23.41 9.63
C VAL A 75 10.56 -24.30 8.39
N GLY A 76 9.49 -24.22 7.60
CA GLY A 76 9.51 -24.78 6.25
C GLY A 76 10.60 -24.09 5.45
N GLU A 77 11.44 -24.87 4.77
CA GLU A 77 12.44 -24.35 3.85
C GLU A 77 11.80 -23.35 2.88
N PRO A 78 12.47 -22.22 2.54
CA PRO A 78 11.93 -21.29 1.57
C PRO A 78 11.68 -22.03 0.27
N LEU A 79 10.41 -22.23 -0.09
CA LEU A 79 10.03 -22.77 -1.39
C LEU A 79 10.60 -21.82 -2.44
N ALA A 80 11.56 -22.30 -3.23
CA ALA A 80 12.09 -21.55 -4.36
C ALA A 80 10.92 -21.19 -5.28
N GLU A 81 10.57 -19.90 -5.33
CA GLU A 81 9.48 -19.41 -6.17
C GLU A 81 10.01 -18.64 -7.38
N ARG A 82 9.34 -18.80 -8.52
CA ARG A 82 9.64 -18.05 -9.75
C ARG A 82 8.62 -16.91 -9.88
N ARG A 83 9.09 -15.67 -9.78
CA ARG A 83 8.28 -14.46 -10.02
C ARG A 83 8.47 -13.96 -11.45
N VAL A 84 7.39 -13.46 -12.06
CA VAL A 84 7.48 -12.77 -13.36
C VAL A 84 7.98 -11.36 -13.12
N CYS A 85 9.12 -11.00 -13.73
CA CYS A 85 9.70 -9.66 -13.65
C CYS A 85 9.84 -9.08 -15.06
N SER A 86 9.50 -7.80 -15.23
CA SER A 86 9.79 -7.04 -16.45
C SER A 86 11.16 -6.38 -16.33
N VAL A 87 12.04 -6.61 -17.30
CA VAL A 87 13.35 -5.96 -17.38
C VAL A 87 13.39 -5.09 -18.62
N VAL A 88 13.80 -3.83 -18.47
CA VAL A 88 14.04 -2.91 -19.58
C VAL A 88 15.55 -2.83 -19.79
N PHE A 89 16.00 -3.20 -20.98
CA PHE A 89 17.37 -2.96 -21.43
C PHE A 89 17.38 -1.72 -22.34
N CYS A 90 18.33 -0.82 -22.08
CA CYS A 90 18.63 0.32 -22.92
C CYS A 90 20.13 0.28 -23.21
N ASP A 91 20.51 0.27 -24.48
CA ASP A 91 21.90 0.36 -24.88
C ASP A 91 22.25 1.83 -25.19
N LEU A 92 23.42 2.26 -24.73
CA LEU A 92 23.98 3.52 -25.19
C LEU A 92 24.60 3.28 -26.56
N VAL A 93 24.54 4.27 -27.45
CA VAL A 93 25.03 4.12 -28.83
C VAL A 93 26.47 3.62 -28.83
N GLY A 94 26.69 2.39 -29.29
CA GLY A 94 28.01 1.76 -29.42
C GLY A 94 28.60 1.18 -28.13
N PHE A 95 27.89 1.19 -27.00
CA PHE A 95 28.42 0.70 -25.72
C PHE A 95 28.59 -0.81 -25.68
N THR A 96 27.67 -1.57 -26.28
CA THR A 96 27.79 -3.03 -26.37
C THR A 96 29.09 -3.45 -27.06
N SER A 97 29.38 -2.93 -28.25
CA SER A 97 30.60 -3.25 -28.99
C SER A 97 31.88 -2.78 -28.29
N LEU A 98 31.82 -1.67 -27.55
CA LEU A 98 32.95 -1.19 -26.75
C LEU A 98 33.24 -2.14 -25.57
N SER A 99 32.19 -2.62 -24.90
CA SER A 99 32.32 -3.48 -23.71
C SER A 99 32.79 -4.89 -24.04
N GLU A 100 32.45 -5.41 -25.23
CA GLU A 100 32.93 -6.73 -25.68
C GLU A 100 34.45 -6.83 -25.81
N ALA A 101 35.12 -5.70 -26.07
CA ALA A 101 36.56 -5.65 -26.31
C ALA A 101 37.37 -5.18 -25.09
N ARG A 102 36.73 -4.90 -23.95
CA ARG A 102 37.37 -4.33 -22.76
C ARG A 102 37.11 -5.15 -21.51
N ASP A 103 38.03 -5.02 -20.55
CA ASP A 103 37.83 -5.59 -19.23
C ASP A 103 36.72 -4.84 -18.46
N PRO A 104 35.90 -5.52 -17.62
CA PRO A 104 34.85 -4.87 -16.84
C PRO A 104 35.34 -3.73 -15.92
N GLU A 105 36.59 -3.75 -15.46
CA GLU A 105 37.17 -2.66 -14.67
C GLU A 105 37.43 -1.41 -15.55
N GLU A 106 37.87 -1.61 -16.80
CA GLU A 106 38.16 -0.54 -17.78
C GLU A 106 36.91 0.09 -18.42
N VAL A 107 35.79 -0.62 -18.47
CA VAL A 107 34.50 -0.06 -18.97
C VAL A 107 33.90 0.94 -17.98
N ARG A 108 34.34 0.90 -16.71
CA ARG A 108 33.80 1.75 -15.62
C ARG A 108 34.49 3.12 -15.51
N GLU A 109 35.69 3.27 -16.07
CA GLU A 109 36.49 4.50 -16.06
C GLU A 109 36.29 5.34 -17.32
#